data_AF-A0A1Y1Y8Z8-F1
#
_entry.id   AF-A0A1Y1Y8Z8-F1
#
_cell.length_a   1.000
_cell.length_b   1.000
_cell.length_c   1.000
_cell.angle_alpha   90.00
_cell.angle_beta   90.00
_cell.angle_gamma   90.00
#
_symmetry.space_group_name_H-M   'P 1'
#
loop_
_entity.id
_entity.type
_entity.pdbx_description
1 polymer ?
#
loop_
_entity_poly.entity_id
_entity_poly.type
_entity_poly.pdbx_seq_one_letter_code
_entity_poly.pdbx_strand_id
1 'polypeptide(L)'
;MYTNSLAAGQVVNKFTKEEELHIWSQYEDHLKREVREFECGTSEREAEEEFGRYTEEEEAEILVRIDELKRKLLEVGSNNSLKELLLTNVKLAASFKEEATFPREHISPPSELLSLASTRDELAINHLKLVEEITKGKEELLKLQLANQDILTKNRLILGQATDLELGQYDPSPDDTTDKVRLKEIREKFEISRNVLQSIILASGVDWSSDEHLVELMLLIGDEPQSPGDVLYSTS
;
A
#
# COMPACT_ATOMS: atom_id res chain seq x y z
N MET A 1 -59.87 2.89 -20.15
CA MET A 1 -58.98 3.45 -19.10
C MET A 1 -57.76 2.56 -19.02
N TYR A 2 -56.59 3.16 -19.22
CA TYR A 2 -55.27 2.53 -19.20
C TYR A 2 -54.85 2.21 -17.76
N THR A 3 -54.26 1.02 -17.54
CA THR A 3 -53.02 0.85 -16.76
C THR A 3 -52.40 -0.53 -17.05
N ASN A 4 -51.59 -0.59 -18.10
CA ASN A 4 -50.39 -1.42 -18.12
C ASN A 4 -49.33 -0.65 -17.33
N SER A 5 -48.71 -1.23 -16.30
CA SER A 5 -47.42 -0.75 -15.78
C SER A 5 -46.79 -1.71 -14.76
N LEU A 6 -45.61 -2.23 -15.13
CA LEU A 6 -44.55 -2.75 -14.25
C LEU A 6 -44.84 -4.01 -13.41
N ALA A 7 -44.93 -5.15 -14.08
CA ALA A 7 -44.40 -6.41 -13.56
C ALA A 7 -43.05 -6.68 -14.23
N ALA A 8 -42.04 -5.87 -13.90
CA ALA A 8 -40.68 -6.09 -14.38
C ALA A 8 -39.69 -5.76 -13.27
N GLY A 9 -38.94 -6.79 -12.86
CA GLY A 9 -37.63 -6.63 -12.23
C GLY A 9 -37.64 -6.44 -10.72
N GLN A 10 -37.80 -7.53 -9.99
CA GLN A 10 -37.06 -7.74 -8.74
C GLN A 10 -36.98 -9.25 -8.45
N VAL A 11 -36.17 -9.94 -9.25
CA VAL A 11 -35.53 -11.18 -8.79
C VAL A 11 -34.42 -10.75 -7.84
N VAL A 12 -34.81 -10.37 -6.61
CA VAL A 12 -33.85 -10.21 -5.52
C VAL A 12 -33.54 -11.64 -5.07
N ASN A 13 -32.45 -12.19 -5.61
CA ASN A 13 -31.83 -13.40 -5.10
C ASN A 13 -31.46 -13.13 -3.64
N LYS A 14 -32.35 -13.49 -2.72
CA LYS A 14 -32.06 -13.57 -1.29
C LYS A 14 -31.21 -14.81 -1.08
N PHE A 15 -29.92 -14.69 -1.34
CA PHE A 15 -28.97 -15.63 -0.77
C PHE A 15 -29.02 -15.45 0.75
N THR A 16 -29.19 -16.54 1.46
CA THR A 16 -29.01 -16.58 2.92
C THR A 16 -27.56 -16.20 3.25
N LYS A 17 -27.31 -15.57 4.41
CA LYS A 17 -25.94 -15.16 4.81
C LYS A 17 -24.93 -16.31 4.81
N GLU A 18 -25.41 -17.54 4.94
CA GLU A 18 -24.60 -18.77 4.84
C GLU A 18 -24.21 -19.09 3.39
N GLU A 19 -25.10 -18.82 2.42
CA GLU A 19 -24.79 -18.94 0.99
C GLU A 19 -23.80 -17.86 0.54
N GLU A 20 -23.89 -16.63 1.06
CA GLU A 20 -22.88 -15.59 0.80
C GLU A 20 -21.50 -16.02 1.32
N LEU A 21 -21.42 -16.54 2.55
CA LEU A 21 -20.18 -17.07 3.13
C LEU A 21 -19.62 -18.24 2.32
N HIS A 22 -20.49 -19.11 1.80
CA HIS A 22 -20.10 -20.21 0.94
C HIS A 22 -19.56 -19.72 -0.42
N ILE A 23 -20.18 -18.71 -1.03
CA ILE A 23 -19.72 -18.09 -2.28
C ILE A 23 -18.34 -17.44 -2.08
N TRP A 24 -18.13 -16.73 -0.96
CA TRP A 24 -16.83 -16.12 -0.66
C TRP A 24 -15.75 -17.14 -0.37
N SER A 25 -16.07 -18.23 0.33
CA SER A 25 -15.14 -19.34 0.54
C SER A 25 -14.77 -20.05 -0.77
N GLN A 26 -15.74 -20.28 -1.66
CA GLN A 26 -15.48 -20.83 -2.99
C GLN A 26 -14.62 -19.90 -3.85
N TYR A 27 -14.81 -18.59 -3.71
CA TYR A 27 -14.01 -17.58 -4.39
C TYR A 27 -12.58 -17.51 -3.85
N GLU A 28 -12.39 -17.65 -2.53
CA GLU A 28 -11.07 -17.74 -1.91
C GLU A 28 -10.32 -19.00 -2.37
N ASP A 29 -11.00 -20.14 -2.43
CA ASP A 29 -10.43 -21.39 -2.93
C ASP A 29 -10.11 -21.33 -4.44
N HIS A 30 -10.92 -20.61 -5.21
CA HIS A 30 -10.63 -20.33 -6.63
C HIS A 30 -9.36 -19.50 -6.78
N LEU A 31 -9.24 -18.39 -6.03
CA LEU A 31 -8.05 -17.53 -6.07
C LEU A 31 -6.78 -18.28 -5.62
N LYS A 32 -6.88 -19.13 -4.59
CA LYS A 32 -5.77 -20.00 -4.14
C LYS A 32 -5.36 -21.03 -5.18
N ARG A 33 -6.29 -21.47 -6.04
CA ARG A 33 -6.01 -22.40 -7.14
C ARG A 33 -5.34 -21.67 -8.30
N GLU A 34 -5.87 -20.51 -8.68
CA GLU A 34 -5.28 -19.65 -9.71
C GLU A 34 -3.84 -19.26 -9.36
N VAL A 35 -3.59 -18.80 -8.13
CA VAL A 35 -2.22 -18.45 -7.68
C VAL A 35 -1.29 -19.66 -7.77
N ARG A 36 -1.74 -20.84 -7.36
CA ARG A 36 -0.94 -22.07 -7.47
C ARG A 36 -0.70 -22.49 -8.92
N GLU A 37 -1.67 -22.34 -9.81
CA GLU A 37 -1.52 -22.63 -11.23
C GLU A 37 -0.52 -21.67 -11.89
N PHE A 38 -0.52 -20.39 -11.51
CA PHE A 38 0.47 -19.43 -11.99
C PHE A 38 1.87 -19.69 -11.41
N GLU A 39 1.98 -19.98 -10.10
CA GLU A 39 3.27 -20.31 -9.46
C GLU A 39 3.88 -21.62 -9.99
N CYS A 40 3.04 -22.62 -10.28
CA CYS A 40 3.49 -23.88 -10.88
C CYS A 40 3.82 -23.69 -12.37
N GLY A 41 3.03 -22.89 -13.09
CA GLY A 41 3.28 -22.53 -14.48
C GLY A 41 4.53 -21.68 -14.69
N THR A 42 4.97 -20.90 -13.70
CA THR A 42 6.28 -20.21 -13.72
C THR A 42 7.41 -21.17 -13.33
N SER A 43 7.20 -22.06 -12.36
CA SER A 43 8.24 -23.00 -11.91
C SER A 43 8.50 -24.17 -12.88
N GLU A 44 7.49 -24.64 -13.62
CA GLU A 44 7.67 -25.65 -14.68
C GLU A 44 8.23 -25.01 -15.97
N ARG A 45 7.99 -23.71 -16.21
CA ARG A 45 8.53 -22.98 -17.38
C ARG A 45 9.96 -22.48 -17.21
N GLU A 46 10.43 -22.29 -15.98
CA GLU A 46 11.87 -22.09 -15.70
C GLU A 46 12.69 -23.38 -15.99
N ALA A 47 12.04 -24.55 -16.08
CA ALA A 47 12.68 -25.82 -16.42
C ALA A 47 12.62 -26.20 -17.91
N GLU A 48 11.79 -25.51 -18.72
CA GLU A 48 11.66 -25.73 -20.17
C GLU A 48 12.10 -24.47 -20.95
N GLU A 49 13.42 -24.24 -21.02
CA GLU A 49 14.06 -23.31 -21.97
C GLU A 49 13.94 -23.80 -23.43
N GLU A 50 12.73 -23.98 -23.97
CA GLU A 50 12.54 -24.09 -25.44
C GLU A 50 11.06 -23.99 -25.83
N PHE A 51 10.45 -22.80 -25.82
CA PHE A 51 9.60 -22.27 -26.91
C PHE A 51 8.87 -21.00 -26.48
N GLY A 52 9.17 -19.90 -27.15
CA GLY A 52 8.41 -18.65 -27.11
C GLY A 52 8.89 -17.66 -26.05
N ARG A 53 9.80 -16.77 -26.45
CA ARG A 53 10.05 -15.52 -25.71
C ARG A 53 8.73 -14.78 -25.59
N TYR A 54 8.13 -14.81 -24.41
CA TYR A 54 7.32 -13.70 -23.98
C TYR A 54 8.20 -12.45 -23.99
N THR A 55 7.67 -11.32 -24.41
CA THR A 55 8.46 -10.07 -24.37
C THR A 55 8.71 -9.70 -22.90
N GLU A 56 9.82 -9.02 -22.60
CA GLU A 56 10.09 -8.51 -21.23
C GLU A 56 8.90 -7.68 -20.69
N GLU A 57 8.06 -7.12 -21.58
CA GLU A 57 6.79 -6.45 -21.25
C GLU A 57 5.71 -7.40 -20.71
N GLU A 58 5.56 -8.60 -21.27
CA GLU A 58 4.56 -9.58 -20.83
C GLU A 58 4.94 -10.20 -19.47
N GLU A 59 6.24 -10.41 -19.22
CA GLU A 59 6.74 -10.84 -17.91
C GLU A 59 6.54 -9.74 -16.85
N ALA A 60 6.80 -8.48 -17.20
CA ALA A 60 6.56 -7.34 -16.32
C ALA A 60 5.06 -7.16 -15.99
N GLU A 61 4.17 -7.37 -16.97
CA GLU A 61 2.72 -7.31 -16.76
C GLU A 61 2.23 -8.43 -15.82
N ILE A 62 2.76 -9.64 -15.97
CA ILE A 62 2.46 -10.77 -15.10
C ILE A 62 2.91 -10.49 -13.66
N LEU A 63 4.12 -9.94 -13.47
CA LEU A 63 4.63 -9.60 -12.13
C LEU A 63 3.78 -8.52 -11.45
N VAL A 64 3.40 -7.46 -12.18
CA VAL A 64 2.48 -6.43 -11.67
C VAL A 64 1.14 -7.04 -11.28
N ARG A 65 0.63 -7.99 -12.08
CA ARG A 65 -0.64 -8.67 -11.80
C ARG A 65 -0.54 -9.57 -10.57
N ILE A 66 0.57 -10.27 -10.37
CA ILE A 66 0.84 -11.08 -9.19
C ILE A 66 0.83 -10.19 -7.94
N ASP A 67 1.50 -9.05 -7.97
CA ASP A 67 1.54 -8.12 -6.85
C ASP A 67 0.16 -7.51 -6.54
N GLU A 68 -0.64 -7.23 -7.57
CA GLU A 68 -2.02 -6.79 -7.40
C GLU A 68 -2.89 -7.87 -6.74
N LEU A 69 -2.76 -9.13 -7.15
CA LEU A 69 -3.50 -10.25 -6.58
C LEU A 69 -3.06 -10.55 -5.14
N LYS A 70 -1.77 -10.50 -4.84
CA LYS A 70 -1.24 -10.64 -3.47
C LYS A 70 -1.80 -9.56 -2.54
N ARG A 71 -1.87 -8.31 -3.01
CA ARG A 71 -2.46 -7.19 -2.26
C ARG A 71 -3.94 -7.44 -1.96
N LYS A 72 -4.71 -7.85 -2.97
CA LYS A 72 -6.14 -8.18 -2.81
C LYS A 72 -6.35 -9.35 -1.85
N LEU A 73 -5.50 -10.37 -1.90
CA LEU A 73 -5.56 -11.51 -0.97
C LEU A 73 -5.33 -11.07 0.49
N LEU A 74 -4.33 -10.21 0.73
CA LEU A 74 -4.06 -9.65 2.06
C LEU A 74 -5.24 -8.81 2.57
N GLU A 75 -5.84 -7.99 1.72
CA GLU A 75 -7.00 -7.18 2.07
C GLU A 75 -8.22 -8.05 2.41
N VAL A 76 -8.52 -9.04 1.57
CA VAL A 76 -9.63 -9.97 1.80
C VAL A 76 -9.39 -10.82 3.05
N GLY A 77 -8.17 -11.35 3.23
CA GLY A 77 -7.81 -12.16 4.39
C GLY A 77 -7.91 -11.38 5.72
N SER A 78 -7.41 -10.14 5.75
CA SER A 78 -7.53 -9.28 6.94
C SER A 78 -8.99 -8.92 7.24
N ASN A 79 -9.79 -8.62 6.21
CA ASN A 79 -11.22 -8.36 6.36
C ASN A 79 -12.00 -9.60 6.82
N ASN A 80 -11.65 -10.80 6.34
CA ASN A 80 -12.33 -12.03 6.74
C ASN A 80 -11.99 -12.41 8.19
N SER A 81 -10.72 -12.28 8.59
CA SER A 81 -10.30 -12.47 9.98
C SER A 81 -10.99 -11.49 10.93
N LEU A 82 -11.11 -10.22 10.55
CA LEU A 82 -11.83 -9.22 11.34
C LEU A 82 -13.32 -9.57 11.45
N LYS A 83 -13.95 -10.01 10.36
CA LYS A 83 -15.36 -10.47 10.38
C LYS A 83 -15.56 -11.68 11.28
N GLU A 84 -14.68 -12.68 11.23
CA GLU A 84 -14.74 -13.83 12.14
C GLU A 84 -14.63 -13.41 13.59
N LEU A 85 -13.69 -12.50 13.91
CA LEU A 85 -13.50 -11.99 15.27
C LEU A 85 -14.69 -11.14 15.75
N LEU A 86 -15.34 -10.38 14.86
CA LEU A 86 -16.59 -9.70 15.18
C LEU A 86 -17.74 -10.69 15.39
N LEU A 87 -17.84 -11.73 14.57
CA LEU A 87 -18.88 -12.76 14.71
C LEU A 87 -18.71 -13.55 16.01
N THR A 88 -17.50 -13.91 16.41
CA THR A 88 -17.24 -14.57 17.69
C THR A 88 -17.60 -13.65 18.86
N ASN A 89 -17.23 -12.37 18.80
CA ASN A 89 -17.61 -11.38 19.80
C ASN A 89 -19.12 -11.16 19.89
N VAL A 90 -19.84 -11.11 18.75
CA VAL A 90 -21.31 -10.99 18.74
C VAL A 90 -21.97 -12.25 19.29
N LYS A 91 -21.47 -13.45 18.95
CA LYS A 91 -21.98 -14.72 19.51
C LYS A 91 -21.77 -14.78 21.02
N LEU A 92 -20.60 -14.41 21.51
CA LEU A 92 -20.31 -14.32 22.94
C LEU A 92 -21.21 -13.28 23.62
N ALA A 93 -21.35 -12.09 23.04
CA ALA A 93 -22.23 -11.05 23.59
C ALA A 93 -23.71 -11.49 23.60
N ALA A 94 -24.17 -12.24 22.60
CA ALA A 94 -25.51 -12.77 22.52
C ALA A 94 -25.76 -13.85 23.59
N SER A 95 -24.84 -14.79 23.77
CA SER A 95 -24.94 -15.81 24.83
C SER A 95 -24.91 -15.19 26.23
N PHE A 96 -24.08 -14.16 26.43
CA PHE A 96 -24.05 -13.41 27.69
C PHE A 96 -25.36 -12.66 27.96
N LYS A 97 -25.96 -12.08 26.92
CA LYS A 97 -27.23 -11.35 27.04
C LYS A 97 -28.38 -12.30 27.35
N GLU A 98 -28.43 -13.45 26.69
CA GLU A 98 -29.44 -14.50 26.93
C GLU A 98 -29.40 -15.01 28.38
N GLU A 99 -28.20 -15.31 28.90
CA GLU A 99 -27.98 -15.71 30.30
C GLU A 99 -28.37 -14.61 31.30
N ALA A 100 -28.13 -13.33 30.96
CA ALA A 100 -28.49 -12.19 31.80
C ALA A 100 -30.00 -11.87 31.78
N THR A 101 -30.70 -12.14 30.67
CA THR A 101 -32.15 -11.89 30.55
C THR A 101 -33.04 -13.06 30.99
N PHE A 102 -32.55 -14.30 30.91
CA PHE A 102 -33.28 -15.49 31.36
C PHE A 102 -32.39 -16.37 32.27
N PRO A 103 -32.19 -15.97 33.53
CA PRO A 103 -31.45 -16.79 34.48
C PRO A 103 -32.17 -18.13 34.66
N ARG A 104 -31.48 -19.25 34.46
CA ARG A 104 -32.07 -20.60 34.66
C ARG A 104 -32.42 -20.90 36.13
N GLU A 105 -31.99 -20.05 37.05
CA GLU A 105 -32.32 -20.07 38.48
C GLU A 105 -32.54 -18.63 38.96
N HIS A 106 -33.41 -18.39 39.96
CA HIS A 106 -33.83 -17.08 40.50
C HIS A 106 -32.71 -16.24 41.16
N ILE A 107 -31.61 -16.02 40.46
CA ILE A 107 -30.47 -15.19 40.85
C ILE A 107 -30.50 -14.03 39.88
N SER A 108 -30.84 -12.83 40.36
CA SER A 108 -30.66 -11.61 39.56
C SER A 108 -29.25 -11.62 38.97
N PRO A 109 -29.07 -11.28 37.68
CA PRO A 109 -27.73 -11.16 37.12
C PRO A 109 -26.93 -10.21 38.03
N PRO A 110 -25.72 -10.60 38.47
CA PRO A 110 -24.95 -9.76 39.38
C PRO A 110 -24.80 -8.39 38.74
N SER A 111 -25.21 -7.33 39.44
CA SER A 111 -25.21 -5.94 38.96
C SER A 111 -23.86 -5.53 38.34
N GLU A 112 -22.78 -6.19 38.77
CA GLU A 112 -21.43 -6.06 38.26
C GLU A 112 -21.31 -6.44 36.78
N LEU A 113 -21.99 -7.50 36.31
CA LEU A 113 -21.95 -7.93 34.90
C LEU A 113 -22.64 -6.93 33.97
N LEU A 114 -23.74 -6.31 34.40
CA LEU A 114 -24.40 -5.25 33.64
C LEU A 114 -23.51 -4.00 33.53
N SER A 115 -22.80 -3.66 34.61
CA SER A 115 -21.82 -2.56 34.59
C SER A 115 -20.59 -2.88 33.72
N LEU A 116 -20.18 -4.15 33.67
CA LEU A 116 -19.08 -4.59 32.81
C LEU A 116 -19.50 -4.59 31.33
N ALA A 117 -20.74 -4.98 31.04
CA ALA A 117 -21.30 -4.91 29.70
C ALA A 117 -21.41 -3.45 29.22
N SER A 118 -21.88 -2.52 30.08
CA SER A 118 -21.96 -1.10 29.71
C SER A 118 -20.59 -0.47 29.48
N THR A 119 -19.59 -0.79 30.32
CA THR A 119 -18.22 -0.29 30.13
C THR A 119 -17.56 -0.86 28.88
N ARG A 120 -17.79 -2.14 28.56
CA ARG A 120 -17.38 -2.73 27.28
C ARG A 120 -18.00 -1.99 26.10
N ASP A 121 -19.30 -1.72 26.15
CA ASP A 121 -20.00 -1.05 25.05
C ASP A 121 -19.52 0.39 24.88
N GLU A 122 -19.25 1.11 25.98
CA GLU A 122 -18.64 2.44 25.94
C GLU A 122 -17.22 2.42 25.33
N LEU A 123 -16.38 1.46 25.72
CA LEU A 123 -15.07 1.25 25.13
C LEU A 123 -15.15 0.91 23.63
N ALA A 124 -16.11 0.07 23.23
CA ALA A 124 -16.32 -0.28 21.83
C ALA A 124 -16.74 0.94 21.00
N ILE A 125 -17.63 1.80 21.54
CA ILE A 125 -18.02 3.06 20.89
C ILE A 125 -16.82 3.99 20.75
N ASN A 126 -16.01 4.13 21.79
CA ASN A 126 -14.81 4.98 21.73
C ASN A 126 -13.77 4.45 20.74
N HIS A 127 -13.58 3.13 20.69
CA HIS A 127 -12.73 2.48 19.71
C HIS A 127 -13.22 2.73 18.28
N LEU A 128 -14.53 2.61 18.02
CA LEU A 128 -15.10 2.90 16.70
C LEU A 128 -14.89 4.37 16.29
N LYS A 129 -15.01 5.33 17.21
CA LYS A 129 -14.71 6.74 16.95
C LYS A 129 -13.24 6.96 16.59
N LEU A 130 -12.32 6.34 17.33
CA LEU A 130 -10.88 6.42 17.04
C LEU A 130 -10.55 5.82 15.67
N VAL A 131 -11.17 4.68 15.32
CA VAL A 131 -11.02 4.08 13.99
C VAL A 131 -11.54 5.03 12.92
N GLU A 132 -12.69 5.67 13.12
CA GLU A 132 -13.23 6.66 12.19
C GLU A 132 -12.28 7.84 12.00
N GLU A 133 -11.71 8.39 13.08
CA GLU A 133 -10.71 9.47 13.03
C GLU A 133 -9.44 9.04 12.29
N ILE A 134 -8.93 7.83 12.54
CA ILE A 134 -7.78 7.28 11.82
C ILE A 134 -8.09 7.12 10.33
N THR A 135 -9.28 6.64 9.97
CA THR A 135 -9.67 6.51 8.56
C THR A 135 -9.76 7.87 7.86
N LYS A 136 -10.34 8.89 8.51
CA LYS A 136 -10.37 10.26 7.99
C LYS A 136 -8.96 10.81 7.79
N GLY A 137 -8.07 10.63 8.78
CA GLY A 137 -6.68 11.05 8.67
C GLY A 137 -5.93 10.35 7.52
N LYS A 138 -6.18 9.06 7.30
CA LYS A 138 -5.61 8.33 6.15
C LYS A 138 -6.13 8.84 4.80
N GLU A 139 -7.43 9.16 4.71
CA GLU A 139 -8.01 9.75 3.50
C GLU A 139 -7.43 11.14 3.20
N GLU A 140 -7.24 11.98 4.23
CA GLU A 140 -6.60 13.29 4.09
C GLU A 140 -5.14 13.16 3.65
N LEU A 141 -4.40 12.22 4.25
CA LEU A 141 -3.01 11.93 3.85
C LEU A 141 -2.93 11.52 2.38
N LEU A 142 -3.81 10.63 1.92
CA LEU A 142 -3.87 10.21 0.52
C LEU A 142 -4.20 11.38 -0.42
N LYS A 143 -5.14 12.25 -0.05
CA LYS A 143 -5.46 13.45 -0.82
C LYS A 143 -4.25 14.39 -0.94
N LEU A 144 -3.52 14.59 0.15
CA LEU A 144 -2.31 15.40 0.17
C LEU A 144 -1.18 14.78 -0.65
N GLN A 145 -1.00 13.46 -0.58
CA GLN A 145 -0.02 12.75 -1.42
C GLN A 145 -0.32 12.90 -2.91
N LEU A 146 -1.59 12.73 -3.32
CA LEU A 146 -2.01 12.94 -4.70
C LEU A 146 -1.81 14.38 -5.15
N ALA A 147 -2.16 15.36 -4.30
CA ALA A 147 -1.93 16.77 -4.60
C ALA A 147 -0.43 17.11 -4.73
N ASN A 148 0.41 16.54 -3.86
CA ASN A 148 1.86 16.73 -3.93
C ASN A 148 2.44 16.11 -5.21
N GLN A 149 1.98 14.91 -5.57
CA GLN A 149 2.37 14.28 -6.83
C GLN A 149 1.99 15.13 -8.05
N ASP A 150 0.79 15.72 -8.08
CA ASP A 150 0.35 16.63 -9.16
C ASP A 150 1.19 17.94 -9.20
N ILE A 151 1.60 18.45 -8.05
CA ILE A 151 2.52 19.61 -7.99
C ILE A 151 3.90 19.22 -8.53
N LEU A 152 4.42 18.04 -8.16
CA LEU A 152 5.72 17.56 -8.64
C LEU A 152 5.72 17.32 -10.16
N THR A 153 4.64 16.77 -10.73
CA THR A 153 4.53 16.60 -12.19
C THR A 153 4.47 17.96 -12.90
N LYS A 154 3.73 18.94 -12.36
CA LYS A 154 3.70 20.32 -12.87
C LYS A 154 5.06 21.00 -12.78
N ASN A 155 5.75 20.89 -11.65
CA ASN A 155 7.09 21.45 -11.48
C ASN A 155 8.08 20.85 -12.47
N ARG A 156 8.02 19.53 -12.68
CA ARG A 156 8.86 18.84 -13.67
C ARG A 156 8.58 19.32 -15.10
N LEU A 157 7.32 19.57 -15.44
CA LEU A 157 6.92 20.10 -16.75
C LEU A 157 7.41 21.54 -16.95
N ILE A 158 7.26 22.40 -15.94
CA ILE A 158 7.75 23.79 -15.97
C ILE A 158 9.29 23.81 -16.08
N LEU A 159 9.99 22.95 -15.33
CA LEU A 159 11.44 22.81 -15.43
C LEU A 159 11.87 22.37 -16.83
N GLY A 160 11.17 21.38 -17.43
CA GLY A 160 11.43 20.98 -18.81
C GLY A 160 11.26 22.14 -19.81
N GLN A 161 10.18 22.91 -19.66
CA GLN A 161 9.95 24.10 -20.48
C GLN A 161 11.03 25.17 -20.27
N ALA A 162 11.51 25.37 -19.05
CA ALA A 162 12.59 26.31 -18.75
C ALA A 162 13.91 25.86 -19.38
N THR A 163 14.27 24.58 -19.29
CA THR A 163 15.49 24.03 -19.91
C THR A 163 15.42 24.09 -21.44
N ASP A 164 14.25 23.88 -22.04
CA ASP A 164 14.07 23.99 -23.49
C ASP A 164 14.25 25.44 -23.98
N LEU A 165 13.83 26.43 -23.17
CA LEU A 165 14.04 27.86 -23.45
C LEU A 165 15.51 28.27 -23.28
N GLU A 166 16.24 27.70 -22.31
CA GLU A 166 17.67 27.92 -22.12
C GLU A 166 18.50 27.30 -23.26
N LEU A 167 18.15 26.09 -23.71
CA LEU A 167 18.77 25.42 -24.85
C LEU A 167 18.48 26.13 -26.18
N GLY A 168 17.30 26.77 -26.31
CA GLY A 168 16.94 27.57 -27.48
C GLY A 168 17.74 28.88 -27.64
N GLN A 169 18.46 29.33 -26.62
CA GLN A 169 19.34 30.52 -26.66
C GLN A 169 20.83 30.19 -26.66
N TYR A 170 21.22 28.91 -26.65
CA TYR A 170 22.61 28.49 -26.60
C TYR A 170 23.13 28.13 -28.00
N ASP A 171 23.91 29.02 -28.61
CA ASP A 171 24.69 28.73 -29.81
C ASP A 171 25.91 27.89 -29.40
N PRO A 172 25.99 26.58 -29.75
CA PRO A 172 27.01 25.70 -29.20
C PRO A 172 28.36 25.99 -29.87
N SER A 173 29.25 26.65 -29.12
CA SER A 173 30.69 26.59 -29.40
C SER A 173 31.15 25.12 -29.27
N PRO A 174 31.92 24.58 -30.23
CA PRO A 174 32.23 23.14 -30.31
C PRO A 174 33.12 22.58 -29.19
N ASP A 175 33.57 23.40 -28.24
CA ASP A 175 34.46 22.98 -27.13
C ASP A 175 33.69 22.44 -25.90
N ASP A 176 32.37 22.71 -25.79
CA ASP A 176 31.59 22.52 -24.55
C ASP A 176 30.99 21.10 -24.40
N THR A 177 31.10 20.25 -25.42
CA THR A 177 30.57 18.87 -25.38
C THR A 177 31.50 17.91 -24.65
N THR A 178 32.81 18.14 -24.71
CA THR A 178 33.83 17.27 -24.09
C THR A 178 33.82 17.37 -22.56
N ASP A 179 33.57 18.57 -22.03
CA ASP A 179 33.55 18.82 -20.58
C ASP A 179 32.26 18.33 -19.94
N LYS A 180 31.11 18.45 -20.63
CA LYS A 180 29.82 17.90 -20.17
C LYS A 180 29.84 16.37 -20.05
N VAL A 181 30.47 15.68 -21.01
CA VAL A 181 30.60 14.21 -20.97
C VAL A 181 31.52 13.78 -19.82
N ARG A 182 32.65 14.48 -19.63
CA ARG A 182 33.58 14.19 -18.51
C ARG A 182 32.96 14.44 -17.14
N LEU A 183 32.20 15.52 -16.99
CA LEU A 183 31.50 15.83 -15.73
C LEU A 183 30.44 14.76 -15.42
N LYS A 184 29.75 14.25 -16.44
CA LYS A 184 28.78 13.15 -16.29
C LYS A 184 29.46 11.85 -15.84
N GLU A 185 30.57 11.47 -16.46
CA GLU A 185 31.32 10.27 -16.07
C GLU A 185 31.90 10.35 -14.65
N ILE A 186 32.38 11.53 -14.24
CA ILE A 186 32.89 11.74 -12.87
C ILE A 186 31.74 11.67 -11.85
N ARG A 187 30.57 12.24 -12.19
CA ARG A 187 29.37 12.17 -11.36
C ARG A 187 28.89 10.72 -11.18
N GLU A 188 28.77 9.96 -12.27
CA GLU A 188 28.37 8.56 -12.22
C GLU A 188 29.32 7.73 -11.35
N LYS A 189 30.64 7.94 -11.47
CA LYS A 189 31.64 7.28 -10.62
C LYS A 189 31.52 7.67 -9.16
N PHE A 190 31.20 8.93 -8.87
CA PHE A 190 30.98 9.42 -7.52
C PHE A 190 29.71 8.81 -6.90
N GLU A 191 28.60 8.75 -7.64
CA GLU A 191 27.34 8.12 -7.21
C GLU A 191 27.51 6.61 -6.93
N ILE A 192 28.24 5.89 -7.78
CA ILE A 192 28.55 4.48 -7.54
C ILE A 192 29.38 4.32 -6.26
N SER A 193 30.42 5.14 -6.09
CA SER A 193 31.29 5.07 -4.90
C SER A 193 30.52 5.40 -3.62
N ARG A 194 29.62 6.40 -3.67
CA ARG A 194 28.70 6.79 -2.61
C ARG A 194 27.81 5.62 -2.18
N ASN A 195 27.14 4.98 -3.13
CA ASN A 195 26.21 3.87 -2.86
C ASN A 195 26.93 2.65 -2.28
N VAL A 196 28.13 2.34 -2.78
CA VAL A 196 28.97 1.27 -2.24
C VAL A 196 29.37 1.58 -0.80
N LEU A 197 29.79 2.81 -0.50
CA LEU A 197 30.22 3.17 0.85
C LEU A 197 29.07 3.18 1.86
N GLN A 198 27.90 3.69 1.50
CA GLN A 198 26.69 3.58 2.33
C GLN A 198 26.34 2.13 2.61
N SER A 199 26.38 1.28 1.58
CA SER A 199 26.08 -0.14 1.71
C SER A 199 27.07 -0.84 2.64
N ILE A 200 28.36 -0.50 2.58
CA ILE A 200 29.39 -1.04 3.48
C ILE A 200 29.14 -0.60 4.92
N ILE A 201 28.88 0.69 5.15
CA ILE A 201 28.63 1.21 6.50
C ILE A 201 27.40 0.53 7.10
N LEU A 202 26.29 0.45 6.36
CA LEU A 202 25.05 -0.18 6.82
C LEU A 202 25.19 -1.70 7.00
N ALA A 203 25.90 -2.40 6.10
CA ALA A 203 26.08 -3.85 6.18
C ALA A 203 27.12 -4.27 7.24
N SER A 204 28.01 -3.37 7.65
CA SER A 204 29.02 -3.66 8.67
C SER A 204 28.46 -3.84 10.09
N GLY A 205 27.21 -3.40 10.33
CA GLY A 205 26.56 -3.46 11.65
C GLY A 205 27.20 -2.55 12.70
N VAL A 206 28.10 -1.65 12.29
CA VAL A 206 28.68 -0.61 13.15
C VAL A 206 27.60 0.41 13.50
N ASP A 207 27.54 0.84 14.76
CA ASP A 207 26.65 1.92 15.20
C ASP A 207 27.18 3.27 14.71
N TRP A 208 26.96 3.52 13.43
CA TRP A 208 27.36 4.74 12.73
C TRP A 208 26.65 5.99 13.24
N SER A 209 25.55 5.85 14.02
CA SER A 209 24.80 6.98 14.55
C SER A 209 25.46 7.63 15.77
N SER A 210 26.34 6.89 16.44
CA SER A 210 27.08 7.33 17.63
C SER A 210 28.51 7.81 17.32
N ASP A 211 28.99 7.60 16.08
CA ASP A 211 30.32 8.01 15.62
C ASP A 211 30.22 9.27 14.74
N GLU A 212 30.68 10.39 15.28
CA GLU A 212 30.63 11.71 14.63
C GLU A 212 31.27 11.70 13.24
N HIS A 213 32.32 10.90 13.03
CA HIS A 213 32.99 10.81 11.74
C HIS A 213 32.16 10.03 10.72
N LEU A 214 31.50 8.94 11.13
CA LEU A 214 30.61 8.18 10.24
C LEU A 214 29.30 8.92 9.96
N VAL A 215 28.79 9.69 10.92
CA VAL A 215 27.66 10.59 10.71
C VAL A 215 27.99 11.65 9.67
N GLU A 216 29.12 12.36 9.82
CA GLU A 216 29.57 13.37 8.86
C GLU A 216 29.76 12.75 7.47
N LEU A 217 30.32 11.55 7.40
CA LEU A 217 30.52 10.84 6.14
C LEU A 217 29.18 10.40 5.51
N MET A 218 28.23 9.91 6.29
CA MET A 218 26.87 9.57 5.83
C MET A 218 26.08 10.81 5.39
N LEU A 219 26.30 11.97 6.00
CA LEU A 219 25.70 13.25 5.61
C LEU A 219 26.34 13.83 4.35
N LEU A 220 27.67 13.81 4.24
CA LEU A 220 28.41 14.23 3.04
C LEU A 220 28.04 13.37 1.83
N ILE A 221 27.87 12.08 2.09
CA ILE A 221 27.29 11.16 1.14
C ILE A 221 25.86 11.58 0.88
N GLY A 222 24.99 11.75 1.90
CA GLY A 222 23.57 12.11 1.79
C GLY A 222 23.26 13.36 0.96
N ASP A 223 24.10 14.40 1.08
CA ASP A 223 23.99 15.64 0.33
C ASP A 223 24.31 15.39 -1.14
N GLU A 224 23.27 15.44 -1.97
CA GLU A 224 23.45 15.53 -3.42
C GLU A 224 24.23 16.82 -3.73
N PRO A 225 25.29 16.79 -4.55
CA PRO A 225 25.96 18.00 -5.00
C PRO A 225 24.96 18.80 -5.84
N GLN A 226 24.25 19.71 -5.19
CA GLN A 226 23.29 20.63 -5.78
C GLN A 226 24.02 21.41 -6.87
N SER A 227 23.53 21.31 -8.11
CA SER A 227 23.98 22.20 -9.16
C SER A 227 23.61 23.64 -8.77
N PRO A 228 24.27 24.67 -9.33
CA PRO A 228 23.84 26.05 -9.15
C PRO A 228 22.41 26.35 -9.66
N GLY A 229 21.66 25.35 -10.15
CA GLY A 229 20.24 25.39 -10.47
C GLY A 229 19.30 24.74 -9.43
N ASP A 230 19.82 24.04 -8.42
CA ASP A 230 19.01 23.24 -7.48
C ASP A 230 18.66 23.96 -6.16
N VAL A 231 19.09 25.22 -6.00
CA VAL A 231 18.96 25.99 -4.74
C VAL A 231 17.49 26.34 -4.38
N LEU A 232 16.51 26.09 -5.24
CA LEU A 232 15.11 26.47 -4.96
C LEU A 232 14.25 25.39 -4.29
N TYR A 233 14.80 24.21 -3.96
CA TYR A 233 14.02 23.13 -3.32
C TYR A 233 14.55 22.67 -1.97
N SER A 234 15.13 23.57 -1.17
CA SER A 234 15.45 23.29 0.24
C SER A 234 14.83 24.33 1.17
N THR A 235 13.50 24.42 1.19
CA THR A 235 12.78 24.92 2.37
C THR A 235 11.56 24.02 2.64
N SER A 236 11.79 22.98 3.43
CA SER A 236 10.83 22.53 4.45
C SER A 236 11.26 23.13 5.78
#